data_AF-A0A969G0D2-F1
#
_entry.id   AF-A0A969G0D2-F1
#
_cell.length_a   1.000
_cell.length_b   1.000
_cell.length_c   1.000
_cell.angle_alpha   90.00
_cell.angle_beta   90.00
_cell.angle_gamma   90.00
#
_symmetry.space_group_name_H-M   'P 1'
#
loop_
_entity.id
_entity.type
_entity.pdbx_description
1 polymer ?
#
loop_
_entity_poly.entity_id
_entity_poly.type
_entity_poly.pdbx_seq_one_letter_code
_entity_poly.pdbx_strand_id
1 'polypeptide(L)'
;MLEQLFPQLETFDPFNANTVPEDEAQPEQTRTLEVDGETINLDGFLALSRQFEPDYYYRYHPRVTGYYDNDYAAFNLEGEQHQAFVSLLQYLDSLQVNLIVINQPLTDQYLDPIRLEYEAKFRSYMDQISTQKNLAFRDFVGQEYWQQRYKLFSDPSHLNRFGASQMARQLAQDPLLQWPLTA
;
A
#
# COMPACT_ATOMS: atom_id res chain seq x y z
N MET A 1 22.41 16.82 -34.83
CA MET A 1 22.99 16.35 -33.56
C MET A 1 22.07 16.91 -32.47
N LEU A 2 21.40 16.04 -31.71
CA LEU A 2 20.18 16.25 -30.90
C LEU A 2 18.83 16.07 -31.63
N GLU A 3 18.65 14.96 -32.37
CA GLU A 3 17.31 14.54 -32.84
C GLU A 3 17.20 13.01 -33.08
N GLN A 4 18.00 12.20 -32.38
CA GLN A 4 18.00 10.73 -32.55
C GLN A 4 18.24 9.98 -31.23
N LEU A 5 17.35 10.12 -30.24
CA LEU A 5 17.46 9.24 -29.05
C LEU A 5 16.20 8.51 -28.59
N PHE A 6 14.97 8.82 -28.99
CA PHE A 6 13.81 8.03 -28.52
C PHE A 6 12.63 8.03 -29.51
N PRO A 7 12.53 7.06 -30.44
CA PRO A 7 11.41 7.00 -31.38
C PRO A 7 10.24 6.10 -30.94
N GLN A 8 10.12 5.70 -29.67
CA GLN A 8 9.13 4.67 -29.25
C GLN A 8 8.21 5.06 -28.07
N LEU A 9 7.99 6.35 -27.82
CA LEU A 9 7.07 6.78 -26.74
C LEU A 9 5.70 7.26 -27.21
N GLU A 10 5.25 6.84 -28.40
CA GLU A 10 3.86 7.05 -28.81
C GLU A 10 3.15 5.71 -29.00
N THR A 11 2.00 5.60 -28.35
CA THR A 11 1.03 4.48 -28.31
C THR A 11 1.27 3.40 -27.25
N PHE A 12 0.93 3.71 -25.99
CA PHE A 12 0.43 2.67 -25.08
C PHE A 12 -1.09 2.59 -25.26
N ASP A 13 -1.56 1.56 -25.96
CA ASP A 13 -2.95 1.15 -25.91
C ASP A 13 -3.34 0.79 -24.46
N PRO A 14 -4.60 1.02 -24.04
CA PRO A 14 -5.06 0.60 -22.72
C PRO A 14 -4.93 -0.92 -22.61
N PHE A 15 -4.02 -1.37 -21.74
CA PHE A 15 -3.77 -2.79 -21.51
C PHE A 15 -5.07 -3.48 -21.11
N ASN A 16 -5.55 -4.33 -22.01
CA ASN A 16 -6.66 -5.24 -21.76
C ASN A 16 -6.15 -6.26 -20.74
N ALA A 17 -6.72 -6.28 -19.53
CA ALA A 17 -6.25 -7.05 -18.37
C ALA A 17 -6.26 -8.58 -18.54
N ASN A 18 -6.53 -9.09 -19.74
CA ASN A 18 -6.63 -10.52 -20.06
C ASN A 18 -5.33 -11.14 -20.61
N THR A 19 -4.27 -10.37 -20.82
CA THR A 19 -2.99 -10.90 -21.32
C THR A 19 -1.81 -10.20 -20.67
N VAL A 20 -1.45 -10.60 -19.45
CA VAL A 20 -0.11 -10.36 -18.91
C VAL A 20 0.74 -11.57 -19.31
N PRO A 21 1.87 -11.40 -20.01
CA PRO A 21 2.79 -12.51 -20.27
C PRO A 21 3.37 -12.99 -18.93
N GLU A 22 3.15 -14.26 -18.61
CA GLU A 22 3.95 -14.96 -17.60
C GLU A 22 5.36 -15.09 -18.17
N ASP A 23 6.22 -14.12 -17.89
CA ASP A 23 7.65 -14.28 -18.14
C ASP A 23 8.18 -15.34 -17.18
N GLU A 24 8.85 -16.36 -17.73
CA GLU A 24 9.34 -17.56 -17.04
C GLU A 24 10.49 -17.21 -16.07
N ALA A 25 10.18 -16.51 -14.98
CA ALA A 25 11.02 -16.53 -13.80
C ALA A 25 10.98 -17.97 -13.25
N GLN A 26 12.14 -18.65 -13.21
CA GLN A 26 12.26 -19.95 -12.56
C GLN A 26 11.64 -19.86 -11.16
N PRO A 27 10.72 -20.76 -10.78
CA PRO A 27 10.03 -20.64 -9.52
C PRO A 27 11.04 -20.86 -8.41
N GLU A 28 11.42 -19.80 -7.71
CA GLU A 28 11.74 -19.95 -6.30
C GLU A 28 10.55 -20.69 -5.71
N GLN A 29 10.76 -21.93 -5.27
CA GLN A 29 9.71 -22.72 -4.64
C GLN A 29 9.31 -21.99 -3.35
N THR A 30 8.33 -21.10 -3.45
CA THR A 30 7.70 -20.50 -2.28
C THR A 30 7.14 -21.66 -1.49
N ARG A 31 7.76 -21.97 -0.36
CA ARG A 31 7.29 -23.04 0.51
C ARG A 31 6.01 -22.54 1.15
N THR A 32 4.92 -23.25 0.91
CA THR A 32 3.59 -22.88 1.37
C THR A 32 3.02 -23.92 2.32
N LEU A 33 2.16 -23.45 3.20
CA LEU A 33 1.33 -24.22 4.11
C LEU A 33 -0.13 -23.95 3.75
N GLU A 34 -0.91 -25.01 3.61
CA GLU A 34 -2.36 -24.89 3.47
C GLU A 34 -2.98 -24.84 4.86
N VAL A 35 -3.64 -23.73 5.21
CA VAL A 35 -4.36 -23.53 6.47
C VAL A 35 -5.78 -23.11 6.13
N ASP A 36 -6.78 -23.91 6.51
CA ASP A 36 -8.21 -23.63 6.29
C ASP A 36 -8.61 -23.28 4.83
N GLY A 37 -7.91 -23.88 3.85
CA GLY A 37 -8.15 -23.63 2.42
C GLY A 37 -7.41 -22.41 1.87
N GLU A 38 -6.52 -21.84 2.66
CA GLU A 38 -5.69 -20.70 2.29
C GLU A 38 -4.20 -21.07 2.31
N THR A 39 -3.51 -20.69 1.24
CA THR A 39 -2.07 -20.90 1.07
C THR A 39 -1.30 -19.78 1.78
N ILE A 40 -0.67 -20.10 2.91
CA ILE A 40 0.23 -19.23 3.68
C ILE A 40 1.67 -19.56 3.29
N ASN A 41 2.52 -18.58 2.99
CA ASN A 41 3.95 -18.87 2.80
C ASN A 41 4.66 -19.06 4.16
N LEU A 42 5.84 -19.69 4.17
CA LEU A 42 6.61 -19.87 5.42
C LEU A 42 7.03 -18.56 6.11
N ASP A 43 6.95 -17.43 5.42
CA ASP A 43 7.19 -16.09 5.99
C ASP A 43 5.93 -15.53 6.70
N GLY A 44 4.85 -16.30 6.77
CA GLY A 44 3.61 -15.94 7.47
C GLY A 44 2.66 -15.04 6.67
N PHE A 45 2.91 -14.85 5.38
CA PHE A 45 2.04 -14.08 4.50
C PHE A 45 0.95 -14.96 3.88
N LEU A 46 -0.28 -14.48 4.05
CA LEU A 46 -1.47 -15.02 3.42
C LEU A 46 -1.81 -14.20 2.17
N ALA A 47 -1.60 -14.78 0.99
CA ALA A 47 -1.84 -14.11 -0.28
C ALA A 47 -3.31 -14.22 -0.72
N LEU A 48 -4.19 -13.42 -0.11
CA LEU A 48 -5.62 -13.43 -0.42
C LEU A 48 -5.87 -13.16 -1.92
N SER A 49 -6.58 -14.07 -2.59
CA SER A 49 -7.01 -13.92 -3.98
C SER A 49 -8.40 -13.31 -4.13
N ARG A 50 -9.15 -13.16 -3.02
CA ARG A 50 -10.45 -12.51 -2.96
C ARG A 50 -10.37 -11.10 -3.55
N GLN A 51 -11.38 -10.76 -4.35
CA GLN A 51 -11.58 -9.43 -4.88
C GLN A 51 -12.76 -8.76 -4.17
N PHE A 52 -12.57 -7.51 -3.77
CA PHE A 52 -13.60 -6.71 -3.15
C PHE A 52 -14.63 -6.30 -4.21
N GLU A 53 -15.86 -6.75 -4.02
CA GLU A 53 -17.02 -6.40 -4.84
C GLU A 53 -18.00 -5.67 -3.92
N PRO A 54 -18.08 -4.32 -3.96
CA PRO A 54 -18.77 -3.52 -2.95
C PRO A 54 -20.23 -3.95 -2.70
N ASP A 55 -20.99 -4.19 -3.76
CA ASP A 55 -22.41 -4.56 -3.67
C ASP A 55 -22.63 -5.91 -3.00
N TYR A 56 -21.70 -6.84 -3.18
CA TYR A 56 -21.74 -8.15 -2.53
C TYR A 56 -21.25 -8.03 -1.09
N TYR A 57 -20.12 -7.38 -0.86
CA TYR A 57 -19.51 -7.25 0.46
C TYR A 57 -20.46 -6.56 1.45
N TYR A 58 -21.02 -5.40 1.08
CA TYR A 58 -21.86 -4.62 1.98
C TYR A 58 -23.26 -5.22 2.20
N ARG A 59 -23.61 -6.30 1.49
CA ARG A 59 -24.79 -7.12 1.80
C ARG A 59 -24.61 -7.94 3.07
N TYR A 60 -23.37 -8.39 3.34
CA TYR A 60 -23.03 -9.26 4.47
C TYR A 60 -22.23 -8.55 5.56
N HIS A 61 -21.61 -7.42 5.23
CA HIS A 61 -20.82 -6.60 6.14
C HIS A 61 -21.36 -5.17 6.10
N PRO A 62 -22.34 -4.79 6.94
CA PRO A 62 -22.92 -3.46 6.92
C PRO A 62 -21.86 -2.36 7.06
N ARG A 63 -22.03 -1.27 6.32
CA ARG A 63 -21.13 -0.10 6.39
C ARG A 63 -21.17 0.50 7.80
N VAL A 64 -20.00 0.66 8.40
CA VAL A 64 -19.80 1.52 9.58
C VAL A 64 -19.14 2.80 9.09
N THR A 65 -19.84 3.93 9.20
CA THR A 65 -19.25 5.22 8.83
C THR A 65 -18.21 5.63 9.87
N GLY A 66 -17.25 6.46 9.49
CA GLY A 66 -16.23 6.99 10.39
C GLY A 66 -16.82 7.74 11.58
N TYR A 67 -18.04 8.27 11.46
CA TYR A 67 -18.77 8.89 12.58
C TYR A 67 -19.09 7.90 13.71
N TYR A 68 -19.37 6.63 13.38
CA TYR A 68 -19.71 5.57 14.33
C TYR A 68 -18.55 4.60 14.58
N ASP A 69 -17.38 4.88 14.03
CA ASP A 69 -16.20 4.05 14.14
C ASP A 69 -15.42 4.45 15.39
N ASN A 70 -15.48 3.60 16.40
CA ASN A 70 -14.97 3.91 17.73
C ASN A 70 -13.43 3.96 17.77
N ASP A 71 -12.75 3.45 16.74
CA ASP A 71 -11.30 3.59 16.61
C ASP A 71 -10.88 5.06 16.51
N TYR A 72 -11.78 5.94 16.08
CA TYR A 72 -11.55 7.37 16.01
C TYR A 72 -12.00 8.17 17.24
N ALA A 73 -12.73 7.56 18.18
CA ALA A 73 -13.35 8.28 19.31
C ALA A 73 -12.34 8.99 20.23
N ALA A 74 -11.12 8.46 20.33
CA ALA A 74 -10.01 9.05 21.06
C ALA A 74 -8.75 9.13 20.17
N PHE A 75 -8.94 9.43 18.88
CA PHE A 75 -7.84 9.48 17.92
C PHE A 75 -6.75 10.46 18.38
N ASN A 76 -5.57 9.92 18.66
CA ASN A 76 -4.41 10.65 19.11
C ASN A 76 -3.15 9.99 18.54
N LEU A 77 -2.30 10.79 17.88
CA LEU A 77 -1.03 10.34 17.31
C LEU A 77 0.17 10.59 18.24
N GLU A 78 -0.10 11.14 19.43
CA GLU A 78 0.88 11.39 20.49
C GLU A 78 0.86 10.27 21.55
N GLY A 79 1.70 10.42 22.59
CA GLY A 79 1.74 9.51 23.74
C GLY A 79 2.69 8.33 23.55
N GLU A 80 2.37 7.18 24.16
CA GLU A 80 3.28 6.03 24.21
C GLU A 80 3.61 5.47 22.83
N GLN A 81 2.63 5.45 21.90
CA GLN A 81 2.87 5.00 20.52
C GLN A 81 3.83 5.93 19.77
N HIS A 82 3.69 7.25 19.95
CA HIS A 82 4.65 8.22 19.38
C HIS A 82 6.05 8.04 19.97
N GLN A 83 6.16 7.89 21.28
CA GLN A 83 7.45 7.68 21.95
C GLN A 83 8.12 6.39 21.45
N ALA A 84 7.37 5.30 21.35
CA ALA A 84 7.86 4.04 20.80
C ALA A 84 8.31 4.19 19.34
N PHE A 85 7.54 4.91 18.52
CA PHE A 85 7.90 5.16 17.13
C PHE A 85 9.18 6.00 17.03
N VAL A 86 9.33 7.07 17.82
CA VAL A 86 10.55 7.88 17.86
C VAL A 86 11.76 7.06 18.32
N SER A 87 11.60 6.19 19.33
CA SER A 87 12.67 5.28 19.77
C SER A 87 13.06 4.29 18.68
N LEU A 88 12.10 3.74 17.93
CA LEU A 88 12.38 2.89 16.77
C LEU A 88 13.19 3.65 15.72
N LEU A 89 12.80 4.89 15.40
CA LEU A 89 13.52 5.72 14.42
C LEU A 89 14.97 5.97 14.86
N GLN A 90 15.20 6.28 16.15
CA GLN A 90 16.55 6.46 16.70
C GLN A 90 17.37 5.17 16.62
N TYR A 91 16.75 4.03 16.91
CA TYR A 91 17.41 2.72 16.82
C TYR A 91 17.79 2.39 15.37
N LEU A 92 16.88 2.55 14.41
CA LEU A 92 17.15 2.32 12.99
C LEU A 92 18.23 3.25 12.44
N ASP A 93 18.20 4.53 12.83
CA ASP A 93 19.23 5.51 12.46
C ASP A 93 20.62 5.11 12.99
N SER A 94 20.70 4.58 14.22
CA SER A 94 21.97 4.06 14.78
C SER A 94 22.53 2.86 14.01
N LEU A 95 21.67 2.14 13.29
CA LEU A 95 22.03 1.02 12.40
C LEU A 95 22.16 1.46 10.94
N GLN A 96 22.01 2.75 10.63
CA GLN A 96 22.00 3.30 9.28
C GLN A 96 20.93 2.66 8.38
N VAL A 97 19.82 2.23 8.98
CA VAL A 97 18.67 1.67 8.26
C VAL A 97 17.74 2.82 7.88
N ASN A 98 17.54 3.01 6.57
CA ASN A 98 16.55 3.96 6.05
C ASN A 98 15.14 3.34 6.15
N LEU A 99 14.27 3.94 6.97
CA LEU A 99 12.88 3.51 7.08
C LEU A 99 12.03 4.19 6.00
N ILE A 100 11.31 3.38 5.23
CA ILE A 100 10.27 3.87 4.32
C ILE A 100 8.91 3.46 4.90
N VAL A 101 8.06 4.45 5.18
CA VAL A 101 6.67 4.25 5.61
C VAL A 101 5.75 4.45 4.42
N ILE A 102 4.94 3.44 4.13
CA ILE A 102 3.96 3.45 3.05
C ILE A 102 2.57 3.62 3.64
N ASN A 103 1.91 4.73 3.32
CA ASN A 103 0.48 4.89 3.57
C ASN A 103 -0.28 4.21 2.42
N GLN A 104 -0.80 3.02 2.67
CA GLN A 104 -1.36 2.16 1.64
C GLN A 104 -2.65 2.75 1.05
N PRO A 105 -2.94 2.51 -0.24
CA PRO A 105 -4.18 2.97 -0.84
C PRO A 105 -5.40 2.39 -0.10
N LEU A 106 -6.48 3.16 -0.07
CA LEU A 106 -7.79 2.78 0.46
C LEU A 106 -8.85 3.00 -0.61
N THR A 107 -9.92 2.21 -0.58
CA THR A 107 -11.01 2.38 -1.56
C THR A 107 -11.80 3.67 -1.28
N ASP A 108 -12.36 4.26 -2.34
CA ASP A 108 -13.31 5.38 -2.23
C ASP A 108 -14.62 4.98 -1.53
N GLN A 109 -14.90 3.68 -1.42
CA GLN A 109 -16.00 3.15 -0.59
C GLN A 109 -15.71 3.18 0.91
N TYR A 110 -14.44 3.22 1.30
CA TYR A 110 -14.01 3.23 2.70
C TYR A 110 -13.78 4.66 3.22
N LEU A 111 -13.15 5.51 2.39
CA LEU A 111 -12.79 6.89 2.72
C LEU A 111 -14.00 7.85 2.69
N ASP A 112 -14.87 7.74 3.69
CA ASP A 112 -15.90 8.74 3.93
C ASP A 112 -15.30 10.07 4.46
N PRO A 113 -16.08 11.17 4.46
CA PRO A 113 -15.58 12.48 4.89
C PRO A 113 -14.97 12.50 6.29
N ILE A 114 -15.48 11.71 7.23
CA ILE A 114 -14.95 11.67 8.59
C ILE A 114 -13.58 10.98 8.60
N ARG A 115 -13.44 9.86 7.90
CA ARG A 115 -12.14 9.18 7.77
C ARG A 115 -11.11 10.05 7.06
N LEU A 116 -11.53 10.84 6.07
CA LEU A 116 -10.65 11.79 5.39
C LEU A 116 -10.11 12.89 6.33
N GLU A 117 -10.89 13.33 7.33
CA GLU A 117 -10.40 14.29 8.33
C GLU A 117 -9.30 13.70 9.21
N TYR A 118 -9.44 12.44 9.64
CA TYR A 118 -8.41 11.76 10.43
C TYR A 118 -7.18 11.40 9.61
N GLU A 119 -7.39 11.00 8.36
CA GLU A 119 -6.32 10.79 7.39
C GLU A 119 -5.48 12.06 7.19
N ALA A 120 -6.13 13.23 7.09
CA ALA A 120 -5.41 14.50 7.00
C ALA A 120 -4.55 14.79 8.25
N LYS A 121 -5.03 14.43 9.44
CA LYS A 121 -4.23 14.54 10.69
C LYS A 121 -3.02 13.60 10.67
N PHE A 122 -3.23 12.36 10.22
CA PHE A 122 -2.15 11.38 10.08
C PHE A 122 -1.07 11.82 9.09
N ARG A 123 -1.46 12.32 7.92
CA ARG A 123 -0.53 12.86 6.92
C ARG A 123 0.28 14.02 7.48
N SER A 124 -0.38 14.99 8.12
CA SER A 124 0.31 16.13 8.74
C SER A 124 1.34 15.69 9.78
N TYR A 125 1.03 14.65 10.57
CA TYR A 125 1.95 14.07 11.53
C TYR A 125 3.15 13.41 10.84
N MET A 126 2.91 12.58 9.83
CA MET A 126 3.97 11.88 9.09
C MET A 126 4.87 12.84 8.29
N ASP A 127 4.31 13.90 7.70
CA ASP A 127 5.06 14.96 7.03
C ASP A 127 5.99 15.69 8.02
N GLN A 128 5.50 15.97 9.22
CA GLN A 128 6.31 16.59 10.28
C GLN A 128 7.45 15.66 10.72
N ILE A 129 7.16 14.38 11.01
CA ILE A 129 8.20 13.45 11.47
C ILE A 129 9.21 13.17 10.35
N SER A 130 8.78 12.97 9.11
CA SER A 130 9.68 12.72 7.97
C SER A 130 10.65 13.87 7.70
N THR A 131 10.25 15.11 7.94
CA THR A 131 11.16 16.27 7.83
C THR A 131 12.20 16.32 8.96
N GLN A 132 11.85 15.82 10.14
CA GLN A 132 12.69 15.93 11.35
C GLN A 132 13.58 14.71 11.58
N LYS A 133 13.29 13.58 10.95
CA LYS A 133 13.92 12.27 11.19
C LYS A 133 14.32 11.62 9.87
N ASN A 134 15.20 10.63 9.95
CA ASN A 134 15.67 9.86 8.80
C ASN A 134 14.63 8.80 8.40
N LEU A 135 13.49 9.24 7.85
CA LEU A 135 12.48 8.36 7.26
C LEU A 135 11.88 8.98 6.00
N ALA A 136 11.51 8.14 5.04
CA ALA A 136 10.73 8.53 3.88
C ALA A 136 9.25 8.16 4.10
N PHE A 137 8.33 9.08 3.78
CA PHE A 137 6.89 8.84 3.84
C PHE A 137 6.28 8.86 2.44
N ARG A 138 5.65 7.76 2.02
CA ARG A 138 5.01 7.64 0.71
C ARG A 138 3.52 7.43 0.85
N ASP A 139 2.76 8.41 0.39
CA ASP A 139 1.31 8.42 0.50
C ASP A 139 0.62 7.96 -0.79
N PHE A 140 -0.12 6.86 -0.72
CA PHE A 140 -0.93 6.32 -1.81
C PHE A 140 -2.43 6.47 -1.55
N VAL A 141 -2.84 6.93 -0.36
CA VAL A 141 -4.24 7.12 -0.02
C VAL A 141 -4.83 8.23 -0.90
N GLY A 142 -5.92 7.91 -1.61
CA GLY A 142 -6.65 8.86 -2.45
C GLY A 142 -6.02 9.16 -3.81
N GLN A 143 -4.87 8.55 -4.15
CA GLN A 143 -4.33 8.65 -5.51
C GLN A 143 -5.32 8.14 -6.55
N GLU A 144 -5.52 8.89 -7.63
CA GLU A 144 -6.49 8.59 -8.69
C GLU A 144 -6.34 7.18 -9.26
N TYR A 145 -5.10 6.68 -9.36
CA TYR A 145 -4.81 5.32 -9.79
C TYR A 145 -5.60 4.27 -8.96
N TRP A 146 -5.78 4.45 -7.66
CA TRP A 146 -6.40 3.43 -6.83
C TRP A 146 -7.92 3.53 -6.75
N GLN A 147 -8.49 4.64 -7.22
CA GLN A 147 -9.93 4.89 -7.20
C GLN A 147 -10.67 3.88 -8.08
N GLN A 148 -11.78 3.33 -7.57
CA GLN A 148 -12.64 2.37 -8.28
C GLN A 148 -11.95 1.07 -8.76
N ARG A 149 -10.69 0.82 -8.39
CA ARG A 149 -9.97 -0.43 -8.68
C ARG A 149 -10.20 -1.48 -7.60
N TYR A 150 -11.47 -1.71 -7.25
CA TYR A 150 -11.88 -2.57 -6.12
C TYR A 150 -11.32 -4.00 -6.20
N LYS A 151 -11.10 -4.52 -7.40
CA LYS A 151 -10.50 -5.86 -7.61
C LYS A 151 -9.05 -5.99 -7.15
N LEU A 152 -8.39 -4.88 -6.80
CA LEU A 152 -7.06 -4.89 -6.16
C LEU A 152 -7.13 -5.03 -4.64
N PHE A 153 -8.34 -5.07 -4.07
CA PHE A 153 -8.58 -5.14 -2.64
C PHE A 153 -9.26 -6.45 -2.26
N SER A 154 -9.05 -6.93 -1.03
CA SER A 154 -9.76 -8.08 -0.45
C SER A 154 -11.04 -7.64 0.28
N ASP A 155 -11.04 -6.41 0.79
CA ASP A 155 -12.13 -5.72 1.46
C ASP A 155 -11.99 -4.19 1.23
N PRO A 156 -12.82 -3.30 1.81
CA PRO A 156 -12.72 -1.87 1.54
C PRO A 156 -11.38 -1.20 1.91
N SER A 157 -10.56 -1.78 2.79
CA SER A 157 -9.35 -1.17 3.34
C SER A 157 -8.06 -1.95 3.10
N HIS A 158 -8.14 -3.23 2.71
CA HIS A 158 -6.96 -4.07 2.56
C HIS A 158 -6.73 -4.49 1.11
N LEU A 159 -5.47 -4.40 0.66
CA LEU A 159 -5.06 -4.93 -0.63
C LEU A 159 -5.12 -6.46 -0.65
N ASN A 160 -5.55 -7.04 -1.77
CA ASN A 160 -5.37 -8.46 -2.03
C ASN A 160 -4.01 -8.71 -2.70
N ARG A 161 -3.72 -9.96 -3.07
CA ARG A 161 -2.43 -10.32 -3.72
C ARG A 161 -2.17 -9.56 -5.03
N PHE A 162 -3.21 -9.21 -5.78
CA PHE A 162 -3.07 -8.45 -7.03
C PHE A 162 -2.74 -6.99 -6.73
N GLY A 163 -3.43 -6.38 -5.76
CA GLY A 163 -3.12 -5.04 -5.29
C GLY A 163 -1.74 -4.92 -4.65
N ALA A 164 -1.35 -5.89 -3.81
CA ALA A 164 -0.01 -5.94 -3.23
C ALA A 164 1.07 -6.06 -4.32
N SER A 165 0.85 -6.89 -5.34
CA SER A 165 1.75 -6.99 -6.49
C SER A 165 1.83 -5.69 -7.29
N GLN A 166 0.70 -5.00 -7.50
CA GLN A 166 0.67 -3.71 -8.17
C GLN A 166 1.38 -2.62 -7.37
N MET A 167 1.19 -2.62 -6.05
CA MET A 167 1.87 -1.73 -5.11
C MET A 167 3.38 -1.95 -5.13
N ALA A 168 3.83 -3.21 -5.05
CA ALA A 168 5.24 -3.56 -5.12
C ALA A 168 5.90 -3.06 -6.43
N ARG A 169 5.20 -3.19 -7.56
CA ARG A 169 5.68 -2.65 -8.85
C ARG A 169 5.78 -1.13 -8.86
N GLN A 170 4.79 -0.43 -8.30
CA GLN A 170 4.83 1.03 -8.19
C GLN A 170 6.00 1.48 -7.30
N LEU A 171 6.16 0.84 -6.15
CA LEU A 171 7.28 1.12 -5.23
C LEU A 171 8.63 0.89 -5.89
N ALA A 172 8.80 -0.22 -6.62
CA ALA A 172 10.05 -0.53 -7.32
C ALA A 172 10.42 0.51 -8.39
N GLN A 173 9.43 1.16 -8.99
CA GLN A 173 9.61 2.20 -10.02
C GLN A 173 9.64 3.62 -9.44
N ASP A 174 9.51 3.75 -8.13
CA ASP A 174 9.31 5.02 -7.48
C ASP A 174 10.62 5.81 -7.38
N PRO A 175 10.78 6.95 -8.10
CA PRO A 175 12.06 7.63 -8.20
C PRO A 175 12.50 8.32 -6.90
N LEU A 176 11.58 8.53 -5.94
CA LEU A 176 11.98 9.09 -4.63
C LEU A 176 12.45 8.00 -3.66
N LEU A 177 12.29 6.71 -4.02
CA LEU A 177 12.84 5.60 -3.25
C LEU A 177 14.20 5.23 -3.85
N GLN A 178 15.27 5.51 -3.10
CA GLN A 178 16.63 5.14 -3.48
C GLN A 178 16.84 3.66 -3.17
N TRP A 179 16.31 2.79 -4.02
CA TRP A 179 16.59 1.36 -3.93
C TRP A 179 18.10 1.14 -4.11
N PRO A 180 18.73 0.33 -3.24
CA PRO A 180 20.13 -0.01 -3.42
C PRO A 180 20.30 -0.66 -4.79
N LEU A 181 21.07 0.00 -5.66
CA LEU A 181 21.46 -0.53 -6.96
C LEU A 181 22.47 -1.66 -6.68
N THR A 182 21.96 -2.85 -6.37
CA THR A 182 22.68 -4.11 -6.13
C THR A 182 23.56 -4.21 -4.86
N ALA A 183 23.51 -5.41 -4.25
CA ALA A 183 24.49 -5.95 -3.32
C ALA A 183 25.54 -6.79 -4.08
#